data_AF-A0A832LV91-F1
#
_entry.id   AF-A0A832LV91-F1
#
_cell.length_a   1.000
_cell.length_b   1.000
_cell.length_c   1.000
_cell.angle_alpha   90.00
_cell.angle_beta   90.00
_cell.angle_gamma   90.00
#
_symmetry.space_group_name_H-M   'P 1'
#
loop_
_entity.id
_entity.type
_entity.pdbx_description
1 polymer ?
#
loop_
_entity_poly.entity_id
_entity_poly.type
_entity_poly.pdbx_seq_one_letter_code
_entity_poly.pdbx_strand_id
1 'polypeptide(L)'
;MEQHFDWRKLVGLEAAADDEQPTNQATDVTLQIAGDEQSVEDITIDDLLRQCVERGGSDLHLTVGLPPTIRLSGHLTPLPYTPLTPHDTRRLVYEALND
;
A
#
# COMPACT_ATOMS: atom_id res chain seq x y z
N MET A 1 -22.19 50.47 -4.32
CA MET A 1 -20.90 50.78 -3.66
C MET A 1 -20.62 49.61 -2.71
N GLU A 2 -20.23 48.47 -3.28
CA GLU A 2 -19.98 47.25 -2.50
C GLU A 2 -18.48 47.07 -2.37
N GLN A 3 -17.98 47.21 -1.15
CA GLN A 3 -16.57 46.99 -0.85
C GLN A 3 -16.35 45.48 -0.78
N HIS A 4 -15.63 44.96 -1.77
CA HIS A 4 -15.19 43.57 -1.82
C HIS A 4 -14.22 43.33 -0.66
N PHE A 5 -14.66 42.57 0.34
CA PHE A 5 -13.87 42.25 1.52
C PHE A 5 -12.84 41.17 1.17
N ASP A 6 -11.57 41.56 1.10
CA ASP A 6 -10.47 40.67 0.79
C ASP A 6 -9.94 39.98 2.05
N TRP A 7 -10.47 38.79 2.29
CA TRP A 7 -10.14 37.95 3.43
C TRP A 7 -8.67 37.50 3.47
N ARG A 8 -7.92 37.61 2.36
CA ARG A 8 -6.51 37.17 2.27
C ARG A 8 -5.59 37.96 3.20
N LYS A 9 -5.95 39.22 3.51
CA LYS A 9 -5.21 40.09 4.43
C LYS A 9 -5.37 39.70 5.90
N LEU A 10 -6.46 39.01 6.27
CA LEU A 10 -6.68 38.54 7.64
C LEU A 10 -5.87 37.29 7.96
N VAL A 11 -5.51 36.50 6.95
CA VAL A 11 -4.82 35.21 7.12
C VAL A 11 -3.32 35.27 6.77
N GLY A 12 -2.79 36.45 6.42
CA GLY A 12 -1.35 36.67 6.23
C GLY A 12 -0.73 35.96 5.00
N LEU A 13 -1.53 35.55 4.02
CA LEU A 13 -1.02 34.96 2.77
C LEU A 13 -0.75 36.04 1.72
N GLU A 14 0.42 36.68 1.79
CA GLU A 14 1.01 37.36 0.63
C GLU A 14 1.73 36.33 -0.24
N ALA A 15 1.38 36.29 -1.53
CA ALA A 15 1.98 35.38 -2.49
C ALA A 15 3.40 35.84 -2.83
N ALA A 16 4.38 35.28 -2.12
CA ALA A 16 5.76 35.25 -2.58
C ALA A 16 5.92 34.09 -3.58
N ALA A 17 6.43 34.42 -4.75
CA ALA A 17 6.84 33.46 -5.75
C ALA A 17 8.14 32.75 -5.34
N ASP A 18 8.29 31.56 -5.92
CA ASP A 18 9.48 30.71 -6.05
C ASP A 18 9.84 29.74 -4.91
N ASP A 19 9.94 28.48 -5.35
CA ASP A 19 10.56 27.28 -4.75
C ASP A 19 10.23 26.98 -3.28
N GLU A 20 9.27 26.07 -3.06
CA GLU A 20 9.42 24.90 -2.19
C GLU A 20 8.15 24.02 -2.26
N GLN A 21 8.35 22.70 -2.19
CA GLN A 21 7.35 21.65 -2.38
C GLN A 21 6.16 21.76 -1.41
N PRO A 22 4.91 21.45 -1.81
CA PRO A 22 3.79 21.47 -0.89
C PRO A 22 3.82 20.25 0.03
N THR A 23 4.17 20.46 1.29
CA THR A 23 3.87 19.52 2.38
C THR A 23 2.42 19.74 2.81
N ASN A 24 1.55 18.76 2.59
CA ASN A 24 0.17 18.78 3.10
C ASN A 24 0.06 17.80 4.27
N GLN A 25 -0.01 18.32 5.49
CA GLN A 25 -0.29 17.54 6.70
C GLN A 25 -1.80 17.46 6.91
N ALA A 26 -2.42 16.41 6.35
CA ALA A 26 -3.60 15.81 6.93
C ALA A 26 -3.13 14.64 7.81
N THR A 27 -3.54 14.64 9.07
CA THR A 27 -3.17 13.62 10.06
C THR A 27 -3.75 12.26 9.67
N ASP A 28 -2.97 11.51 8.91
CA ASP A 28 -3.18 10.09 8.64
C ASP A 28 -2.44 9.30 9.73
N VAL A 29 -3.16 8.42 10.45
CA VAL A 29 -2.52 7.50 11.40
C VAL A 29 -1.81 6.44 10.57
N THR A 30 -0.59 6.75 10.15
CA THR A 30 0.31 5.78 9.50
C THR A 30 0.70 4.74 10.55
N LEU A 31 0.10 3.55 10.46
CA LEU A 31 0.65 2.35 11.07
C LEU A 31 2.00 2.09 10.39
N GLN A 32 3.07 2.67 10.94
CA GLN A 32 4.44 2.34 10.58
C GLN A 32 4.73 0.92 11.10
N ILE A 33 4.34 -0.10 10.34
CA ILE A 33 4.93 -1.42 10.50
C ILE A 33 6.21 -1.41 9.67
N ALA A 34 7.34 -1.40 10.36
CA ALA A 34 8.67 -1.41 9.77
C ALA A 34 8.83 -2.61 8.82
N GLY A 35 9.01 -2.33 7.54
CA GLY A 35 9.42 -3.25 6.49
C GLY A 35 9.24 -2.58 5.13
N ASP A 36 10.31 -2.44 4.35
CA ASP A 36 10.19 -2.01 2.95
C ASP A 36 9.17 -2.93 2.25
N GLU A 37 8.07 -2.36 1.76
CA GLU A 37 7.07 -3.10 0.98
C GLU A 37 7.74 -3.62 -0.30
N GLN A 38 7.93 -4.93 -0.39
CA GLN A 38 8.60 -5.55 -1.53
C GLN A 38 7.63 -5.67 -2.72
N SER A 39 8.12 -5.48 -3.96
CA SER A 39 7.33 -5.81 -5.15
C SER A 39 7.16 -7.32 -5.28
N VAL A 40 6.04 -7.75 -5.87
CA VAL A 40 5.75 -9.16 -6.19
C VAL A 40 6.16 -9.55 -7.62
N GLU A 41 6.71 -8.64 -8.42
CA GLU A 41 7.03 -8.89 -9.84
C GLU A 41 7.97 -10.08 -10.04
N ASP A 42 9.04 -10.17 -9.24
CA ASP A 42 10.07 -11.21 -9.35
C ASP A 42 9.83 -12.42 -8.42
N ILE A 43 8.66 -12.50 -7.80
CA ILE A 43 8.30 -13.55 -6.84
C ILE A 43 7.41 -14.61 -7.49
N THR A 44 7.73 -15.88 -7.30
CA THR A 44 6.88 -16.99 -7.80
C THR A 44 5.78 -17.34 -6.79
N ILE A 45 4.75 -18.05 -7.25
CA ILE A 45 3.74 -18.58 -6.33
C ILE A 45 4.33 -19.56 -5.29
N ASP A 46 5.34 -20.33 -5.68
CA ASP A 46 6.02 -21.27 -4.78
C ASP A 46 6.78 -20.56 -3.66
N ASP A 47 7.37 -19.40 -3.94
CA ASP A 47 8.05 -18.58 -2.93
C ASP A 47 7.05 -18.05 -1.89
N LEU A 48 5.85 -17.64 -2.33
CA LEU A 48 4.79 -17.19 -1.41
C LEU A 48 4.23 -18.35 -0.58
N LEU A 49 4.04 -19.53 -1.20
CA LEU A 49 3.58 -20.74 -0.50
C LEU A 49 4.63 -21.21 0.51
N ARG A 50 5.91 -21.19 0.15
CA ARG A 50 7.02 -21.50 1.05
C ARG A 50 7.02 -20.57 2.26
N GLN A 51 6.90 -19.26 2.04
CA GLN A 51 6.79 -18.30 3.14
C GLN A 51 5.54 -18.53 4.01
N CYS A 52 4.42 -18.94 3.41
CA CYS A 52 3.23 -19.32 4.17
C CYS A 52 3.57 -20.46 5.13
N VAL A 53 4.20 -21.53 4.66
CA VAL A 53 4.60 -22.68 5.48
C VAL A 53 5.64 -22.29 6.54
N GLU A 54 6.69 -21.56 6.17
CA GLU A 54 7.76 -21.12 7.08
C GLU A 54 7.24 -20.26 8.24
N ARG A 55 6.22 -19.44 7.98
CA ARG A 55 5.57 -18.60 8.99
C ARG A 55 4.50 -19.35 9.81
N GLY A 56 4.20 -20.60 9.48
CA GLY A 56 3.15 -21.40 10.14
C GLY A 56 1.73 -21.07 9.67
N GLY A 57 1.61 -20.51 8.47
CA GLY A 57 0.35 -20.18 7.81
C GLY A 57 -0.35 -21.41 7.28
N SER A 58 -1.68 -21.42 7.42
CA SER A 58 -2.56 -22.47 6.91
C SER A 58 -2.97 -22.25 5.46
N ASP A 59 -3.15 -20.99 5.06
CA ASP A 59 -3.72 -20.62 3.76
C ASP A 59 -3.05 -19.34 3.27
N LEU A 60 -2.79 -19.29 1.97
CA LEU A 60 -2.36 -18.09 1.24
C LEU A 60 -3.56 -17.50 0.50
N HIS A 61 -3.84 -16.23 0.78
CA HIS A 61 -4.91 -15.45 0.16
C HIS A 61 -4.30 -14.44 -0.82
N LEU A 62 -4.79 -14.47 -2.06
CA LEU A 62 -4.47 -13.51 -3.11
C LEU A 62 -5.72 -12.70 -3.43
N THR A 63 -5.63 -11.37 -3.36
CA THR A 63 -6.76 -10.48 -3.64
C THR A 63 -6.24 -9.19 -4.26
N VAL A 64 -6.82 -8.79 -5.39
CA VAL A 64 -6.45 -7.55 -6.09
C VAL A 64 -6.65 -6.35 -5.16
N GLY A 65 -5.67 -5.46 -5.12
CA GLY A 65 -5.68 -4.26 -4.29
C GLY A 65 -5.31 -4.51 -2.83
N LEU A 66 -4.95 -5.74 -2.46
CA LEU A 66 -4.45 -6.11 -1.14
C LEU A 66 -3.10 -6.83 -1.28
N PRO A 67 -2.21 -6.74 -0.28
CA PRO A 67 -1.01 -7.55 -0.25
C PRO A 67 -1.36 -9.06 -0.14
N PRO A 68 -0.49 -9.96 -0.63
CA PRO A 68 -0.57 -11.38 -0.30
C PRO A 68 -0.72 -11.56 1.21
N THR A 69 -1.71 -12.33 1.62
CA THR A 69 -2.10 -12.42 3.03
C THR A 69 -2.12 -13.87 3.44
N ILE A 70 -1.56 -14.20 4.60
CA ILE A 70 -1.56 -15.57 5.11
C ILE A 70 -2.50 -15.70 6.31
N ARG A 71 -3.13 -16.86 6.47
CA ARG A 71 -3.91 -17.17 7.67
C ARG A 71 -3.03 -17.84 8.73
N LEU A 72 -2.67 -17.08 9.77
CA LEU A 72 -1.89 -17.51 10.92
C LEU A 72 -2.79 -17.71 12.15
N SER A 73 -2.89 -18.94 12.64
CA SER A 73 -3.67 -19.25 13.85
C SER A 73 -5.09 -18.65 13.85
N GLY A 74 -5.76 -18.71 12.70
CA GLY A 74 -7.11 -18.17 12.48
C GLY A 74 -7.19 -16.68 12.13
N HIS A 75 -6.07 -15.95 12.08
CA HIS A 75 -6.03 -14.51 11.80
C HIS A 75 -5.37 -14.24 10.45
N LEU A 76 -5.93 -13.30 9.68
CA LEU A 76 -5.34 -12.84 8.42
C LEU A 76 -4.19 -11.87 8.71
N THR A 77 -3.00 -12.22 8.23
CA THR A 77 -1.77 -11.44 8.42
C THR A 77 -1.18 -11.12 7.04
N PRO A 78 -1.08 -9.83 6.65
CA PRO A 78 -0.48 -9.45 5.38
C PRO A 78 1.02 -9.75 5.39
N LEU A 79 1.53 -10.20 4.24
CA LEU A 79 2.96 -10.30 3.98
C LEU A 79 3.52 -8.93 3.59
N PRO A 80 4.85 -8.69 3.74
CA PRO A 80 5.46 -7.38 3.51
C PRO A 80 5.69 -7.09 2.01
N TYR A 81 4.60 -7.15 1.25
CA TYR A 81 4.58 -6.87 -0.18
C TYR A 81 3.64 -5.72 -0.50
N THR A 82 3.85 -5.10 -1.66
CA THR A 82 2.91 -4.13 -2.19
C THR A 82 1.56 -4.78 -2.53
N PRO A 83 0.47 -3.99 -2.58
CA PRO A 83 -0.83 -4.50 -3.00
C PRO A 83 -0.80 -5.13 -4.40
N LEU A 84 -1.43 -6.30 -4.54
CA LEU A 84 -1.45 -7.04 -5.79
C LEU A 84 -2.23 -6.30 -6.87
N THR A 85 -1.64 -6.18 -8.07
CA THR A 85 -2.37 -5.72 -9.25
C THR A 85 -3.21 -6.86 -9.85
N PRO A 86 -4.16 -6.55 -10.76
CA PRO A 86 -4.85 -7.59 -11.54
C PRO A 86 -3.91 -8.46 -12.36
N HIS A 87 -2.78 -7.90 -12.81
CA HIS A 87 -1.76 -8.61 -13.56
C HIS A 87 -1.03 -9.63 -12.66
N ASP A 88 -0.56 -9.21 -11.49
CA ASP A 88 0.18 -10.07 -10.56
C ASP A 88 -0.67 -11.23 -10.09
N THR A 89 -1.91 -10.95 -9.69
CA THR A 89 -2.84 -11.98 -9.21
C THR A 89 -3.09 -13.03 -10.30
N ARG A 90 -3.27 -12.59 -11.55
CA ARG A 90 -3.47 -13.49 -12.68
C ARG A 90 -2.23 -14.35 -12.93
N ARG A 91 -1.04 -13.75 -12.93
CA ARG A 91 0.24 -14.45 -13.12
C ARG A 91 0.43 -15.54 -12.07
N LEU A 92 0.31 -15.19 -10.80
CA LEU A 92 0.49 -16.10 -9.66
C LEU A 92 -0.51 -17.26 -9.69
N VAL A 93 -1.77 -17.01 -10.05
CA VAL A 93 -2.79 -18.05 -10.16
C VAL A 93 -2.50 -19.00 -11.32
N TYR A 94 -2.07 -18.49 -12.49
CA TYR A 94 -1.72 -19.36 -13.61
C TYR A 94 -0.47 -20.19 -13.35
N GLU A 95 0.52 -19.65 -12.62
CA GLU A 95 1.68 -20.42 -12.18
C GLU A 95 1.25 -21.61 -11.31
N ALA A 96 0.35 -21.41 -10.35
CA ALA A 96 -0.15 -22.49 -9.49
C ALA A 96 -0.93 -23.59 -10.23
N LEU A 97 -1.45 -23.30 -11.42
CA LEU A 97 -2.21 -24.27 -12.21
C LEU A 97 -1.33 -25.06 -13.19
N ASN A 98 -0.09 -24.64 -13.38
CA ASN A 98 0.76 -25.12 -14.48
C ASN A 98 1.98 -25.94 -14.00
N ASP A 99 1.99 -26.35 -12.73
CA ASP A 99 2.94 -27.31 -12.14
C ASP A 99 2.43 -28.76 -12.22
#